data_AF-A0A1B8PIU5-F1
#
_entry.id   AF-A0A1B8PIU5-F1
#
_cell.length_a   1.000
_cell.length_b   1.000
_cell.length_c   1.000
_cell.angle_alpha   90.00
_cell.angle_beta   90.00
_cell.angle_gamma   90.00
#
_symmetry.space_group_name_H-M   'P 1'
#
loop_
_entity.id
_entity.type
_entity.pdbx_description
1 polymer ?
#
loop_
_entity_poly.entity_id
_entity_poly.type
_entity_poly.pdbx_seq_one_letter_code
_entity_poly.pdbx_strand_id
1 'polypeptide(L)'
;MIQKKCLLKLTETYNNVGIIVWENEYFGKPITEFVQTKAYKSFDNIIGAVKLKKLNADTFEKDFKTMIKHGMTFDDVKTDDKVFEFLGKTRLDRIQKDINTQIDAIFTQE
;
A
#
# COMPACT_ATOMS: atom_id res chain seq x y z
N MET A 1 -14.30 -16.13 -5.38
CA MET A 1 -13.43 -17.24 -5.86
C MET A 1 -12.50 -16.86 -7.03
N ILE A 2 -12.83 -15.82 -7.83
CA ILE A 2 -12.04 -15.41 -9.02
C ILE A 2 -10.73 -14.68 -8.66
N GLN A 3 -10.74 -13.79 -7.65
CA GLN A 3 -9.57 -12.97 -7.30
C GLN A 3 -8.34 -13.79 -6.86
N LYS A 4 -8.53 -14.87 -6.09
CA LYS A 4 -7.42 -15.74 -5.64
C LYS A 4 -6.66 -16.40 -6.79
N LYS A 5 -7.35 -16.71 -7.90
CA LYS A 5 -6.71 -17.36 -9.06
C LYS A 5 -5.85 -16.40 -9.87
N CYS A 6 -6.13 -15.09 -9.83
CA CYS A 6 -5.40 -14.09 -10.61
C CYS A 6 -3.97 -13.91 -10.09
N LEU A 7 -3.82 -13.72 -8.77
CA LEU A 7 -2.49 -13.53 -8.16
C LEU A 7 -1.57 -14.73 -8.40
N LEU A 8 -2.07 -15.95 -8.19
CA LEU A 8 -1.29 -17.18 -8.40
C LEU A 8 -0.88 -17.34 -9.88
N LYS A 9 -1.75 -16.94 -10.81
CA LYS A 9 -1.41 -16.98 -12.23
C LYS A 9 -0.32 -15.96 -12.60
N LEU A 10 -0.32 -14.78 -11.96
CA LEU A 10 0.73 -13.78 -12.16
C LEU A 10 2.09 -14.28 -11.67
N THR A 11 2.13 -14.95 -10.52
CA THR A 11 3.39 -15.49 -9.97
C THR A 11 3.95 -16.61 -10.85
N GLU A 12 3.09 -17.46 -11.42
CA GLU A 12 3.48 -18.50 -12.39
C GLU A 12 3.95 -17.91 -13.73
N THR A 13 3.27 -16.88 -14.24
CA THR A 13 3.56 -16.28 -15.55
C THR A 13 4.86 -15.45 -15.52
N TYR A 14 5.11 -14.74 -14.42
CA TYR A 14 6.27 -13.86 -14.25
C TYR A 14 7.23 -14.40 -13.18
N ASN A 15 7.67 -15.65 -13.35
CA ASN A 15 8.47 -16.38 -12.37
C ASN A 15 9.83 -15.73 -12.01
N ASN A 16 10.35 -14.84 -12.86
CA ASN A 16 11.62 -14.13 -12.64
C ASN A 16 11.44 -12.65 -12.26
N VAL A 17 10.22 -12.23 -11.92
CA VAL A 17 9.93 -10.85 -11.53
C VAL A 17 9.50 -10.81 -10.07
N GLY A 18 10.17 -9.98 -9.28
CA GLY A 18 9.78 -9.74 -7.89
C GLY A 18 8.40 -9.05 -7.81
N ILE A 19 7.47 -9.67 -7.09
CA ILE A 19 6.09 -9.22 -6.90
C ILE A 19 5.93 -8.74 -5.46
N ILE A 20 5.49 -7.49 -5.30
CA ILE A 20 5.08 -6.93 -4.02
C ILE A 20 3.55 -6.86 -3.97
N VAL A 21 2.95 -7.48 -2.96
CA VAL A 21 1.49 -7.51 -2.79
C VAL A 21 1.02 -6.37 -1.89
N TRP A 22 0.01 -5.62 -2.31
CA TRP A 22 -0.56 -4.54 -1.52
C TRP A 22 -1.84 -5.00 -0.82
N GLU A 23 -1.83 -5.06 0.52
CA GLU A 23 -3.00 -5.32 1.35
C GLU A 23 -3.74 -4.01 1.64
N ASN A 24 -4.98 -3.89 1.16
CA ASN A 24 -5.77 -2.67 1.29
C ASN A 24 -6.91 -2.85 2.30
N GLU A 25 -6.74 -2.30 3.52
CA GLU A 25 -7.74 -2.43 4.59
C GLU A 25 -8.96 -1.50 4.43
N TYR A 26 -8.96 -0.57 3.47
CA TYR A 26 -10.12 0.30 3.19
C TYR A 26 -11.34 -0.51 2.74
N PHE A 27 -11.12 -1.66 2.10
CA PHE A 27 -12.17 -2.59 1.68
C PHE A 27 -12.42 -3.72 2.69
N GLY A 28 -11.89 -3.58 3.89
CA GLY A 28 -12.00 -4.56 4.97
C GLY A 28 -10.65 -5.06 5.44
N LYS A 29 -10.52 -5.25 6.75
CA LYS A 29 -9.32 -5.79 7.36
C LYS A 29 -9.25 -7.30 7.12
N PRO A 30 -8.11 -7.85 6.67
CA PRO A 30 -7.98 -9.30 6.50
C PRO A 30 -7.99 -9.99 7.87
N ILE A 31 -8.55 -11.21 7.90
CA ILE A 31 -8.53 -12.08 9.10
C ILE A 31 -7.09 -12.54 9.39
N THR A 32 -6.30 -12.74 8.34
CA THR A 32 -4.91 -13.20 8.42
C THR A 32 -4.07 -12.36 7.47
N GLU A 33 -2.93 -11.87 7.94
CA GLU A 33 -2.01 -11.07 7.12
C GLU A 33 -1.49 -11.90 5.94
N PHE A 34 -1.35 -11.28 4.78
CA PHE A 34 -0.96 -11.97 3.55
C PHE A 34 0.35 -12.76 3.70
N VAL A 35 1.35 -12.20 4.40
CA VAL A 35 2.65 -12.83 4.68
C VAL A 35 2.55 -14.15 5.46
N GLN A 36 1.45 -14.36 6.17
CA GLN A 36 1.22 -15.60 6.94
C GLN A 36 0.53 -16.69 6.11
N THR A 37 -0.01 -16.32 4.94
CA THR A 37 -0.80 -17.24 4.09
C THR A 37 0.07 -18.24 3.35
N LYS A 38 -0.54 -19.37 2.93
CA LYS A 38 0.13 -20.34 2.07
C LYS A 38 0.57 -19.74 0.74
N ALA A 39 -0.21 -18.82 0.17
CA ALA A 39 0.12 -18.20 -1.11
C ALA A 39 1.46 -17.46 -1.06
N TYR A 40 1.70 -16.66 -0.01
CA TYR A 40 2.98 -15.98 0.19
C TYR A 40 4.15 -16.96 0.30
N LYS A 41 3.96 -18.06 1.03
CA LYS A 41 4.99 -19.09 1.28
C LYS A 41 5.23 -20.04 0.11
N SER A 42 4.41 -20.01 -0.94
CA SER A 42 4.48 -20.97 -2.06
C SER A 42 5.23 -20.45 -3.27
N PHE A 43 5.53 -19.15 -3.34
CA PHE A 43 6.13 -18.52 -4.51
C PHE A 43 7.28 -17.61 -4.11
N ASP A 44 8.50 -17.99 -4.48
CA ASP A 44 9.72 -17.25 -4.13
C ASP A 44 9.78 -15.87 -4.79
N ASN A 45 9.07 -15.67 -5.90
CA ASN A 45 8.99 -14.40 -6.58
C ASN A 45 7.97 -13.44 -5.94
N ILE A 46 7.25 -13.83 -4.89
CA ILE A 46 6.56 -12.88 -4.01
C ILE A 46 7.57 -12.39 -2.97
N ILE A 47 8.15 -11.22 -3.23
CA ILE A 47 9.28 -10.71 -2.43
C ILE A 47 8.84 -9.94 -1.18
N GLY A 48 7.55 -9.60 -1.07
CA GLY A 48 7.04 -8.90 0.10
C GLY A 48 5.59 -8.45 -0.01
N ALA A 49 5.12 -7.78 1.04
CA ALA A 49 3.80 -7.19 1.07
C ALA A 49 3.79 -5.83 1.77
N VAL A 50 3.01 -4.90 1.23
CA VAL A 50 2.78 -3.56 1.79
C VAL A 50 1.35 -3.48 2.29
N LYS A 51 1.15 -2.98 3.51
CA LYS A 51 -0.17 -2.82 4.11
C LYS A 51 -0.59 -1.35 4.13
N LEU A 52 -1.68 -1.07 3.42
CA LEU A 52 -2.43 0.17 3.54
C LEU A 52 -3.45 0.02 4.67
N LYS A 53 -3.02 0.45 5.86
CA LYS A 53 -3.83 0.38 7.09
C LYS A 53 -5.08 1.23 6.96
N LYS A 54 -6.18 0.75 7.55
CA LYS A 54 -7.38 1.57 7.74
C LYS A 54 -7.10 2.57 8.85
N LEU A 55 -7.16 3.87 8.53
CA LEU A 55 -6.84 4.95 9.46
C LEU A 55 -8.14 5.66 9.88
N ASN A 56 -8.03 6.75 10.65
CA ASN A 56 -9.21 7.51 11.03
C ASN A 56 -9.87 8.12 9.78
N ALA A 57 -11.14 7.76 9.57
CA ALA A 57 -11.91 8.10 8.38
C ALA A 57 -12.08 9.61 8.16
N ASP A 58 -12.31 10.35 9.25
CA ASP A 58 -12.60 11.79 9.22
C ASP A 58 -11.34 12.65 9.02
N THR A 59 -10.15 12.06 9.12
CA THR A 59 -8.87 12.77 9.04
C THR A 59 -7.96 12.18 7.95
N PHE A 60 -7.18 11.14 8.28
CA PHE A 60 -6.19 10.53 7.39
C PHE A 60 -6.80 10.04 6.08
N GLU A 61 -7.92 9.31 6.16
CA GLU A 61 -8.56 8.77 4.94
C GLU A 61 -9.18 9.89 4.10
N LYS A 62 -9.79 10.89 4.73
CA LYS A 62 -10.37 12.05 4.05
C LYS A 62 -9.30 12.82 3.27
N ASP A 63 -8.13 13.06 3.87
CA ASP A 63 -7.04 13.76 3.20
C ASP A 63 -6.48 12.93 2.05
N PHE A 64 -6.24 11.63 2.28
CA PHE A 64 -5.72 10.74 1.24
C PHE A 64 -6.68 10.60 0.05
N LYS A 65 -7.99 10.50 0.32
CA LYS A 65 -9.02 10.51 -0.72
C LYS A 65 -9.07 11.85 -1.45
N THR A 66 -8.90 12.97 -0.74
CA THR A 66 -8.84 14.30 -1.34
C THR A 66 -7.64 14.42 -2.28
N MET A 67 -6.47 13.92 -1.88
CA MET A 67 -5.25 13.96 -2.68
C MET A 67 -5.43 13.19 -4.00
N ILE A 68 -5.96 11.96 -3.91
CA ILE A 68 -6.24 11.11 -5.08
C ILE A 68 -7.29 11.77 -5.99
N LYS A 69 -8.35 12.36 -5.44
CA LYS A 69 -9.40 13.04 -6.22
C LYS A 69 -8.89 14.23 -7.02
N HIS A 70 -7.87 14.92 -6.50
CA HIS A 70 -7.22 16.03 -7.20
C HIS A 70 -6.09 15.58 -8.12
N GLY A 71 -5.80 14.28 -8.21
CA GLY A 71 -4.72 13.75 -9.04
C GLY A 71 -3.32 14.18 -8.56
N MET A 72 -3.18 14.47 -7.26
CA MET A 72 -1.93 14.99 -6.68
C MET A 72 -1.03 13.86 -6.19
N THR A 73 0.28 14.05 -6.33
CA THR A 73 1.30 13.25 -5.66
C THR A 73 1.54 13.73 -4.23
N PHE A 74 2.24 12.93 -3.42
CA PHE A 74 2.67 13.37 -2.09
C PHE A 74 3.59 14.60 -2.13
N ASP A 75 4.35 14.79 -3.20
CA ASP A 75 5.22 15.95 -3.34
C ASP A 75 4.42 17.20 -3.73
N ASP A 76 3.41 17.07 -4.59
CA ASP A 76 2.49 18.18 -4.90
C ASP A 76 1.82 18.72 -3.63
N VAL A 77 1.40 17.82 -2.73
CA VAL A 77 0.78 18.17 -1.45
C VAL A 77 1.70 19.00 -0.56
N LYS A 78 3.02 18.74 -0.57
CA LYS A 78 3.97 19.50 0.27
C LYS A 78 3.96 20.98 -0.10
N THR A 79 3.88 21.27 -1.40
CA THR A 79 3.88 22.62 -1.96
C THR A 79 2.49 23.22 -2.17
N ASP A 80 1.42 22.48 -1.91
CA ASP A 80 0.06 22.95 -2.12
C ASP A 80 -0.43 23.87 -0.99
N ASP A 81 -0.86 25.08 -1.31
CA ASP A 81 -1.40 26.01 -0.31
C ASP A 81 -2.90 26.27 -0.49
N LYS A 82 -3.57 25.48 -1.35
CA LYS A 82 -4.99 25.70 -1.71
C LYS A 82 -5.92 24.62 -1.17
N VAL A 83 -5.51 23.36 -1.20
CA VAL A 83 -6.35 22.20 -0.86
C VAL A 83 -6.01 21.67 0.53
N PHE A 84 -4.73 21.67 0.90
CA PHE A 84 -4.24 21.08 2.15
C PHE A 84 -3.64 22.12 3.09
N GLU A 85 -4.25 22.21 4.27
CA GLU A 85 -3.63 22.91 5.41
C GLU A 85 -2.50 22.07 6.04
N PHE A 86 -1.71 22.69 6.91
CA PHE A 86 -0.54 22.10 7.57
C PHE A 86 -0.79 20.70 8.16
N LEU A 87 -1.93 20.50 8.84
CA LEU A 87 -2.26 19.21 9.44
C LEU A 87 -2.56 18.12 8.39
N GLY A 88 -3.20 18.49 7.27
CA GLY A 88 -3.45 17.57 6.16
C GLY A 88 -2.14 17.11 5.52
N LYS A 89 -1.22 18.06 5.27
CA LYS A 89 0.13 17.77 4.77
C LYS A 89 0.87 16.81 5.71
N THR A 90 0.85 17.08 7.01
CA THR A 90 1.51 16.23 8.02
C THR A 90 0.94 14.81 8.05
N ARG A 91 -0.38 14.64 7.92
CA ARG A 91 -1.02 13.32 7.88
C ARG A 91 -0.66 12.53 6.62
N LEU A 92 -0.62 13.20 5.47
CA LEU A 92 -0.22 12.59 4.20
C LEU A 92 1.27 12.21 4.18
N ASP A 93 2.14 13.06 4.74
CA ASP A 93 3.56 12.73 4.94
C ASP A 93 3.75 11.49 5.81
N ARG A 94 2.96 11.33 6.88
CA ARG A 94 2.98 10.13 7.71
C ARG A 94 2.55 8.88 6.94
N ILE A 95 1.53 8.98 6.08
CA ILE A 95 1.12 7.86 5.20
C ILE A 95 2.25 7.51 4.24
N GLN A 96 2.85 8.50 3.58
CA GLN A 96 3.98 8.29 2.65
C GLN A 96 5.13 7.57 3.35
N LYS A 97 5.53 8.04 4.54
CA LYS A 97 6.61 7.44 5.33
C LYS A 97 6.32 6.00 5.74
N ASP A 98 5.11 5.69 6.19
CA ASP A 98 4.72 4.31 6.56
C ASP A 98 4.76 3.37 5.35
N ILE A 99 4.35 3.83 4.17
CA ILE A 99 4.43 3.05 2.92
C ILE A 99 5.89 2.84 2.50
N ASN A 100 6.67 3.92 2.43
CA ASN A 100 8.07 3.83 2.00
C ASN A 100 8.91 2.96 2.94
N THR A 101 8.72 3.09 4.25
CA THR A 101 9.41 2.24 5.24
C THR A 101 9.14 0.74 5.00
N GLN A 102 7.90 0.38 4.64
CA GLN A 102 7.55 -1.01 4.31
C GLN A 102 8.21 -1.47 3.02
N ILE A 103 8.24 -0.62 1.99
CA ILE A 103 8.90 -0.93 0.72
C ILE A 103 10.41 -1.10 0.91
N ASP A 104 11.05 -0.17 1.62
CA ASP A 104 12.49 -0.22 1.91
C ASP A 104 12.84 -1.50 2.68
N ALA A 105 12.01 -1.90 3.65
CA ALA A 105 12.19 -3.14 4.41
C ALA A 105 12.05 -4.41 3.57
N ILE A 106 11.39 -4.35 2.40
CA ILE A 106 11.33 -5.46 1.44
C ILE A 106 12.64 -5.54 0.63
N PHE A 107 13.15 -4.40 0.16
CA PHE A 107 14.36 -4.36 -0.66
C PHE A 107 15.68 -4.44 0.13
N THR A 108 15.66 -4.23 1.45
CA THR A 108 16.86 -4.31 2.30
C THR A 108 17.12 -5.74 2.83
N GLN A 109 16.30 -6.73 2.47
CA GLN A 109 16.45 -8.14 2.92
C GLN A 109 17.52 -8.94 2.15
N GLU A 110 18.54 -8.28 1.59
CA GLU A 110 19.69 -8.93 0.94
C GLU A 110 20.71 -9.50 1.95
#